data_AF-A0A357XVP1-F1
#
_entry.id   AF-A0A357XVP1-F1
#
_cell.length_a   1.000
_cell.length_b   1.000
_cell.length_c   1.000
_cell.angle_alpha   90.00
_cell.angle_beta   90.00
_cell.angle_gamma   90.00
#
_symmetry.space_group_name_H-M   'P 1'
#
loop_
_entity.id
_entity.type
_entity.pdbx_description
1 polymer ?
#
loop_
_entity_poly.entity_id
_entity_poly.type
_entity_poly.pdbx_seq_one_letter_code
_entity_poly.pdbx_strand_id
1 'polypeptide(L)' 'MTSPESDNVYKRNGYESRKDYLKNLADEYGLPYRTVVDVAETLGPEEDFDALVTTLSDLE' A
#
# COMPACT_ATOMS: atom_id res chain seq x y z
N MET A 1 -10.28 7.32 -18.70
CA MET A 1 -8.93 7.91 -18.80
C MET A 1 -8.15 7.37 -17.61
N THR A 2 -7.34 6.32 -17.77
CA THR A 2 -6.54 5.78 -16.65
C THR A 2 -5.20 6.52 -16.64
N SER A 3 -5.07 7.51 -15.75
CA SER A 3 -3.83 8.28 -15.57
C SER A 3 -2.68 7.35 -15.16
N PRO A 4 -1.51 7.39 -15.83
CA PRO A 4 -0.32 6.58 -15.49
C PRO A 4 0.44 7.08 -14.25
N GLU A 5 -0.19 7.89 -13.39
CA GLU A 5 0.52 8.60 -12.31
C GLU A 5 0.81 7.73 -11.09
N SER A 6 0.06 6.64 -10.89
CA SER A 6 0.27 5.72 -9.77
C SER A 6 1.64 5.05 -9.84
N ASP A 7 2.17 4.72 -11.02
CA ASP A 7 3.47 4.03 -11.12
C ASP A 7 4.64 4.92 -10.65
N ASN A 8 4.47 6.24 -10.71
CA ASN A 8 5.49 7.20 -10.30
C ASN A 8 5.58 7.38 -8.78
N VAL A 9 4.47 7.30 -8.03
CA VAL A 9 4.50 7.57 -6.59
C VAL A 9 5.23 6.48 -5.82
N TYR A 10 4.99 5.20 -6.15
CA TYR A 10 5.68 4.08 -5.49
C TYR A 10 7.18 4.09 -5.78
N LYS A 11 7.56 4.31 -7.05
CA LYS A 11 8.97 4.40 -7.46
C LYS A 11 9.70 5.60 -6.83
N ARG A 12 9.02 6.74 -6.66
CA ARG A 12 9.58 7.91 -5.95
C ARG A 12 9.83 7.64 -4.46
N ASN A 13 9.03 6.75 -3.86
CA ASN A 13 9.20 6.32 -2.48
C ASN A 13 10.15 5.11 -2.34
N GLY A 14 10.80 4.68 -3.41
CA GLY A 14 11.79 3.60 -3.39
C GLY A 14 11.24 2.19 -3.61
N TYR A 15 9.96 2.06 -3.97
CA TYR A 15 9.29 0.79 -4.24
C TYR A 15 9.19 0.50 -5.73
N GLU A 16 9.35 -0.77 -6.14
CA GLU A 16 9.30 -1.12 -7.57
C GLU A 16 7.90 -0.94 -8.18
N SER A 17 6.85 -1.11 -7.37
CA SER A 17 5.45 -1.04 -7.77
C SER A 17 4.54 -0.95 -6.53
N ARG A 18 3.25 -0.64 -6.71
CA ARG A 18 2.23 -0.75 -5.63
C ARG A 18 2.31 -2.08 -4.89
N LYS A 19 2.42 -3.18 -5.64
CA LYS A 19 2.56 -4.52 -5.07
C LYS A 19 3.75 -4.67 -4.14
N ASP A 20 4.88 -4.09 -4.51
CA ASP A 20 6.13 -4.15 -3.75
C ASP A 20 5.98 -3.37 -2.43
N TYR A 21 5.39 -2.18 -2.52
CA TYR A 21 5.01 -1.37 -1.36
C TYR A 21 4.10 -2.12 -0.38
N LEU A 22 2.99 -2.69 -0.85
CA LEU A 22 2.07 -3.46 -0.01
C LEU A 22 2.73 -4.69 0.63
N LYS A 23 3.70 -5.31 -0.05
CA LYS A 23 4.45 -6.44 0.50
C LYS A 23 5.41 -5.98 1.60
N ASN A 24 6.04 -4.82 1.42
CA ASN A 24 6.90 -4.23 2.43
C ASN A 24 6.09 -3.86 3.69
N LEU A 25 4.91 -3.25 3.54
CA LEU A 25 3.99 -3.00 4.66
C LEU A 25 3.60 -4.29 5.40
N ALA A 26 3.28 -5.35 4.67
CA ALA A 26 2.95 -6.63 5.29
C ALA A 26 4.09 -7.20 6.16
N ASP A 27 5.34 -7.04 5.70
CA ASP A 27 6.52 -7.47 6.47
C ASP A 27 6.78 -6.54 7.67
N GLU A 28 6.64 -5.23 7.49
CA GLU A 28 6.86 -4.20 8.52
C GLU A 28 5.88 -4.34 9.69
N TYR A 29 4.59 -4.46 9.38
CA TYR A 29 3.53 -4.61 10.38
C TYR A 29 3.32 -6.07 10.84
N GLY A 30 4.08 -7.03 10.30
CA GLY A 30 3.91 -8.46 10.60
C GLY A 30 2.55 -9.03 10.21
N LEU A 31 1.82 -8.37 9.30
CA LEU A 31 0.47 -8.73 8.88
C LEU A 31 0.49 -9.64 7.65
N PRO A 32 -0.52 -10.50 7.46
CA PRO A 32 -0.66 -11.24 6.21
C PRO A 32 -0.79 -10.28 5.02
N TYR A 33 0.01 -10.51 3.97
CA TYR A 33 -0.07 -9.72 2.73
C TYR A 33 -1.50 -9.62 2.18
N ARG A 34 -2.30 -10.68 2.35
CA ARG A 34 -3.70 -10.68 1.95
C ARG A 34 -4.52 -9.61 2.69
N THR A 35 -4.35 -9.49 4.01
CA THR A 35 -5.00 -8.46 4.83
C THR A 35 -4.62 -7.07 4.35
N VAL A 36 -3.33 -6.82 4.11
CA VAL A 36 -2.85 -5.52 3.60
C VAL A 36 -3.49 -5.16 2.26
N VAL A 37 -3.55 -6.12 1.33
CA VAL A 37 -4.20 -5.94 0.03
C VAL A 37 -5.69 -5.69 0.17
N ASP A 38 -6.40 -6.45 1.01
CA ASP A 38 -7.85 -6.27 1.18
C ASP A 38 -8.18 -4.87 1.75
N VAL A 39 -7.36 -4.34 2.67
CA VAL A 39 -7.49 -2.95 3.17
C VAL A 39 -7.14 -1.94 2.08
N ALA A 40 -6.03 -2.13 1.35
CA ALA A 40 -5.61 -1.24 0.27
C ALA A 40 -6.61 -1.16 -0.89
N GLU A 41 -7.29 -2.26 -1.21
CA GLU A 41 -8.35 -2.29 -2.21
C GLU A 41 -9.64 -1.62 -1.71
N THR A 42 -9.89 -1.65 -0.39
CA THR A 42 -11.04 -0.98 0.23
C THR A 42 -10.88 0.54 0.24
N LEU A 43 -9.68 1.03 0.55
CA LEU A 43 -9.37 2.46 0.61
C LEU A 43 -9.06 3.05 -0.77
N GLY A 44 -8.48 2.25 -1.65
CA GLY A 44 -8.03 2.68 -2.97
C GLY A 44 -6.56 3.12 -3.00
N PRO A 45 -5.94 3.14 -4.18
CA PRO A 45 -4.50 3.40 -4.34
C PRO A 45 -4.07 4.83 -3.97
N GLU A 46 -5.00 5.78 -3.90
CA GLU A 46 -4.73 7.16 -3.47
C GLU A 46 -4.42 7.26 -1.97
N GLU A 47 -4.96 6.34 -1.18
CA GLU A 47 -4.84 6.31 0.29
C GLU A 47 -3.72 5.38 0.79
N ASP A 48 -3.01 4.70 -0.12
CA ASP A 48 -1.99 3.70 0.20
C ASP A 48 -0.90 4.24 1.14
N PHE A 49 -0.53 5.52 1.03
CA PHE A 49 0.55 6.13 1.82
C PHE A 49 0.08 6.88 3.07
N ASP A 50 -1.23 6.95 3.33
CA ASP A 50 -1.80 7.72 4.44
C ASP A 50 -2.79 6.87 5.26
N ALA A 51 -4.03 6.73 4.79
CA ALA A 51 -5.06 6.00 5.53
C ALA A 51 -4.77 4.49 5.63
N LEU A 52 -4.13 3.88 4.62
CA LEU A 52 -3.72 2.47 4.69
C LEU A 52 -2.74 2.24 5.83
N VAL A 53 -1.66 3.03 5.89
CA VAL A 53 -0.62 2.95 6.95
C VAL A 53 -1.26 3.10 8.33
N THR A 54 -2.14 4.08 8.48
CA THR A 54 -2.88 4.32 9.74
C THR A 54 -3.74 3.12 10.11
N THR A 55 -4.43 2.51 9.14
CA THR A 55 -5.30 1.35 9.37
C THR A 55 -4.50 0.10 9.73
N LEU A 56 -3.37 -0.16 9.05
CA LEU A 56 -2.52 -1.32 9.36
C LEU A 56 -1.87 -1.19 10.74
N SER A 57 -1.49 0.01 11.14
CA SER A 57 -0.93 0.27 12.47
C SER A 57 -1.90 0.01 13.63
N ASP A 58 -3.22 0.07 13.39
CA ASP A 58 -4.24 -0.28 14.39
C ASP A 58 -4.46 -1.81 14.46
N LEU A 59 -4.03 -2.55 13.43
CA LEU A 59 -4.15 -4.01 13.33
C LEU A 59 -2.91 -4.77 13.85
N GLU A 60 -1.76 -4.10 14.01
CA GLU A 60 -0.53 -4.62 14.63
C GLU A 60 -0.69 -4.80 16.16
#